data_AF-A0A1J3GHV7-F1
#
_entry.id   AF-A0A1J3GHV7-F1
#
_cell.length_a   1.000
_cell.length_b   1.000
_cell.length_c   1.000
_cell.angle_alpha   90.00
_cell.angle_beta   90.00
_cell.angle_gamma   90.00
#
_symmetry.space_group_name_H-M   'P 1'
#
loop_
_entity.id
_entity.type
_entity.pdbx_description
1 polymer ?
#
loop_
_entity_poly.entity_id
_entity_poly.type
_entity_poly.pdbx_seq_one_letter_code
_entity_poly.pdbx_strand_id
1 'polypeptide(L)'
;NNRESNNNRSSLGALRIQPAKKQGQTISKGHKNYDLMLNLQLGIRHSVGRPAPATSLDLKASAFDPKEKLWTKFPSEGSKYTPPHQSVEFKWKDYCPVVFRTLRKLFSVDAADYMLSICG
;
A
#
# COMPACT_ATOMS: atom_id res chain seq x y z
N ASN A 1 29.23 63.65 20.31
CA ASN A 1 28.28 63.60 19.19
C ASN A 1 28.13 62.17 18.69
N ASN A 2 26.99 61.59 19.06
CA ASN A 2 26.34 60.36 18.60
C ASN A 2 26.83 59.73 17.28
N ARG A 3 26.99 58.40 17.29
CA ARG A 3 26.14 57.50 16.48
C ARG A 3 26.35 56.05 16.95
N GLU A 4 25.43 55.57 17.78
CA GLU A 4 25.13 54.15 17.90
C GLU A 4 24.67 53.62 16.53
N SER A 5 25.07 52.41 16.17
CA SER A 5 24.46 51.64 15.07
C SER A 5 24.10 50.27 15.60
N ASN A 6 22.95 50.20 16.26
CA ASN A 6 22.15 48.99 16.42
C ASN A 6 21.28 48.85 15.15
N ASN A 7 21.30 47.70 14.47
CA ASN A 7 20.14 46.79 14.50
C ASN A 7 20.30 45.55 13.60
N ASN A 8 19.98 44.39 14.20
CA ASN A 8 19.18 43.29 13.65
C ASN A 8 19.60 42.60 12.35
N ARG A 9 20.49 41.61 12.48
CA ARG A 9 20.30 40.34 11.76
C ARG A 9 19.19 39.56 12.46
N SER A 10 17.95 39.69 11.97
CA SER A 10 16.88 38.78 12.34
C SER A 10 17.26 37.37 11.90
N SER A 11 17.65 36.51 12.86
CA SER A 11 17.71 35.08 12.62
C SER A 11 16.29 34.62 12.31
N LEU A 12 16.02 34.26 11.05
CA LEU A 12 14.86 33.45 10.72
C LEU A 12 15.01 32.15 11.53
N GLY A 13 14.30 32.08 12.66
CA GLY A 13 14.29 30.90 13.52
C GLY A 13 13.92 29.70 12.67
N ALA A 14 14.78 28.69 12.67
CA ALA A 14 14.51 27.42 12.00
C ALA A 14 13.14 26.93 12.48
N LEU A 15 12.16 26.88 11.56
CA LEU A 15 10.85 26.32 11.87
C LEU A 15 11.07 24.87 12.31
N ARG A 16 10.93 24.61 13.61
CA ARG A 16 10.94 23.26 14.15
C ARG A 16 9.65 22.59 13.70
N ILE A 17 9.66 21.99 12.51
CA ILE A 17 8.59 21.13 12.03
C ILE A 17 8.50 19.97 13.02
N GLN A 18 7.49 20.01 13.89
CA GLN A 18 7.25 18.89 14.78
C GLN A 18 6.87 17.69 13.90
N PRO A 19 7.52 16.52 14.08
CA PRO A 19 7.13 15.35 13.33
C PRO A 19 5.65 15.07 13.60
N ALA A 20 4.85 15.03 12.55
CA ALA A 20 3.44 14.73 12.66
C ALA A 20 3.28 13.41 13.43
N LYS A 21 2.33 13.36 14.38
CA LYS A 21 2.02 12.13 15.10
C LYS A 21 1.65 11.07 14.06
N LYS A 22 2.46 10.01 13.96
CA LYS A 22 2.16 8.89 13.08
C LYS A 22 0.86 8.24 13.55
N GLN A 23 -0.12 8.14 12.66
CA GLN A 23 -1.36 7.45 12.95
C GLN A 23 -1.10 5.94 13.00
N GLY A 24 -1.75 5.26 13.96
CA GLY A 24 -1.65 3.81 14.13
C GLY A 24 -0.47 3.35 14.98
N GLN A 25 -0.38 2.04 15.18
CA GLN A 25 0.69 1.37 15.91
C GLN A 25 1.55 0.58 14.93
N THR A 26 2.88 0.66 15.08
CA THR A 26 3.80 -0.15 14.28
C THR A 26 3.61 -1.63 14.61
N ILE A 27 3.38 -2.45 13.57
CA ILE A 27 3.28 -3.90 13.68
C ILE A 27 4.67 -4.49 13.41
N SER A 28 5.23 -5.18 14.40
CA SER A 28 6.49 -5.92 14.31
C SER A 28 6.29 -7.37 14.77
N LYS A 29 7.30 -8.22 14.57
CA LYS A 29 7.26 -9.62 15.04
C LYS A 29 6.92 -9.66 16.54
N GLY A 30 5.97 -10.52 16.93
CA GLY A 30 5.42 -10.61 18.28
C GLY A 30 4.15 -9.78 18.52
N HIS A 31 3.78 -8.88 17.59
CA HIS A 31 2.50 -8.18 17.66
C HIS A 31 1.34 -9.11 17.27
N LYS A 32 0.20 -9.03 17.97
CA LYS A 32 -0.98 -9.91 17.72
C LYS A 32 -1.54 -9.88 16.29
N ASN A 33 -1.30 -8.80 15.56
CA ASN A 33 -1.75 -8.62 14.17
C ASN A 33 -0.62 -8.87 13.14
N TYR A 34 0.53 -9.40 13.56
CA TYR A 34 1.68 -9.59 12.68
C TYR A 34 1.36 -10.57 11.54
N ASP A 35 0.72 -11.71 11.83
CA ASP A 35 0.35 -12.69 10.81
C ASP A 35 -0.70 -12.13 9.84
N LEU A 36 -1.65 -11.33 10.35
CA LEU A 36 -2.62 -10.63 9.50
C LEU A 36 -1.90 -9.67 8.55
N MET A 37 -0.93 -8.90 9.04
CA MET A 37 -0.13 -8.00 8.21
C MET A 37 0.61 -8.80 7.11
N LEU A 38 1.26 -9.93 7.45
CA LEU A 38 1.91 -10.78 6.45
C LEU A 38 0.93 -11.29 5.40
N ASN A 39 -0.26 -11.74 5.82
CA ASN A 39 -1.31 -12.22 4.91
C ASN A 39 -1.77 -11.12 3.94
N LEU A 40 -1.93 -9.88 4.43
CA LEU A 40 -2.26 -8.74 3.60
C LEU A 40 -1.17 -8.45 2.57
N GLN A 41 0.10 -8.46 2.98
CA GLN A 41 1.22 -8.20 2.07
C GLN A 41 1.32 -9.27 0.97
N LEU A 42 1.18 -10.55 1.33
CA LEU A 42 1.17 -11.68 0.40
C LEU A 42 0.00 -11.58 -0.60
N GLY A 43 -1.20 -11.31 -0.09
CA GLY A 43 -2.40 -11.17 -0.91
C GLY A 43 -2.33 -10.00 -1.89
N ILE A 44 -1.88 -8.83 -1.42
CA ILE A 44 -1.74 -7.62 -2.25
C ILE A 44 -0.69 -7.83 -3.33
N ARG A 45 0.47 -8.38 -2.98
CA ARG A 45 1.54 -8.66 -3.95
C ARG A 45 1.07 -9.64 -5.03
N HIS A 46 0.30 -10.66 -4.66
CA HIS A 46 -0.30 -11.60 -5.61
C HIS A 46 -1.33 -10.93 -6.54
N SER A 47 -2.26 -10.13 -5.99
CA SER A 47 -3.30 -9.44 -6.78
C SER A 47 -2.73 -8.43 -7.76
N VAL A 48 -1.74 -7.65 -7.33
CA VAL A 48 -1.13 -6.60 -8.15
C VAL A 48 -0.16 -7.21 -9.18
N GLY A 49 0.63 -8.21 -8.77
CA GLY A 49 1.61 -8.88 -9.64
C GLY A 49 0.99 -9.81 -10.68
N ARG A 50 -0.29 -10.16 -10.57
CA ARG A 50 -0.98 -10.99 -11.57
C ARG A 50 -1.01 -10.27 -12.94
N PRO A 51 -0.51 -10.92 -14.01
CA PRO A 51 -0.65 -10.41 -15.36
C PRO A 51 -2.11 -10.17 -15.71
N ALA A 52 -2.41 -9.03 -16.33
CA ALA A 52 -3.74 -8.69 -16.79
C ALA A 52 -3.64 -7.94 -18.13
N PRO A 53 -4.69 -7.99 -18.97
CA PRO A 53 -4.76 -7.18 -20.18
C PRO A 53 -4.57 -5.69 -19.88
N ALA A 54 -4.16 -4.94 -20.91
CA ALA A 54 -4.03 -3.49 -20.82
C ALA A 54 -5.34 -2.88 -20.29
N THR A 55 -5.22 -2.03 -19.27
CA THR A 55 -6.37 -1.40 -18.62
C THR A 55 -6.89 -0.26 -19.48
N SER A 56 -8.13 -0.42 -19.97
CA SER A 56 -8.95 0.68 -20.48
C SER A 56 -9.54 1.48 -19.32
N LEU A 57 -9.75 2.78 -19.53
CA LEU A 57 -10.55 3.60 -18.62
C LEU A 57 -12.05 3.33 -18.81
N ASP A 58 -12.44 2.77 -19.96
CA ASP A 58 -13.82 2.38 -20.25
C ASP A 58 -14.11 1.01 -19.66
N LEU A 59 -14.66 1.02 -18.45
CA LEU A 59 -15.09 -0.19 -17.75
C LEU A 59 -16.56 -0.49 -18.04
N LYS A 60 -16.87 -1.75 -18.35
CA LYS A 60 -18.25 -2.23 -18.40
C LYS A 60 -18.86 -2.18 -16.99
N ALA A 61 -20.17 -1.91 -16.89
CA ALA A 61 -20.89 -1.92 -15.62
C ALA A 61 -20.69 -3.23 -14.82
N SER A 62 -20.57 -4.37 -15.51
CA SER A 62 -20.30 -5.67 -14.90
C SER A 62 -18.97 -5.72 -14.12
N ALA A 63 -17.97 -4.91 -14.46
CA ALA A 63 -16.70 -4.87 -13.74
C ALA A 63 -16.84 -4.38 -12.29
N PHE A 64 -17.93 -3.69 -11.98
CA PHE A 64 -18.26 -3.18 -10.65
C PHE A 64 -19.13 -4.14 -9.82
N ASP A 65 -19.55 -5.29 -10.37
CA ASP A 65 -20.32 -6.26 -9.60
C ASP A 65 -19.46 -6.81 -8.45
N PRO A 66 -19.87 -6.66 -7.17
CA PRO A 66 -19.12 -7.22 -6.03
C PRO A 66 -18.94 -8.75 -6.07
N LYS A 67 -19.67 -9.44 -6.95
CA LYS A 67 -19.49 -10.86 -7.24
C LYS A 67 -18.28 -11.14 -8.12
N GLU A 68 -17.77 -10.15 -8.85
CA GLU A 68 -16.48 -10.20 -9.55
C GLU A 68 -15.34 -10.17 -8.54
N LYS A 69 -15.12 -11.33 -7.91
CA LYS A 69 -14.12 -11.57 -6.88
C LYS A 69 -13.25 -12.75 -7.27
N LEU A 70 -11.95 -12.61 -7.11
CA LEU A 70 -11.02 -13.70 -7.31
C LEU A 70 -10.60 -14.25 -5.95
N TRP A 71 -10.87 -15.54 -5.76
CA TRP A 71 -10.46 -16.28 -4.57
C TRP A 71 -9.18 -17.04 -4.85
N THR A 72 -8.17 -16.82 -4.02
CA THR A 72 -6.91 -17.57 -4.06
C THR A 72 -6.67 -18.19 -2.69
N LYS A 73 -6.29 -19.47 -2.66
CA LYS A 73 -5.80 -20.12 -1.44
C LYS A 73 -4.30 -19.92 -1.32
N PHE A 74 -3.84 -19.68 -0.11
CA PHE A 74 -2.44 -19.50 0.27
C PHE A 74 -2.06 -20.56 1.29
N PRO A 75 -1.81 -21.82 0.85
CA PRO A 75 -1.24 -22.85 1.71
C PRO A 75 0.20 -22.48 2.11
N SER A 76 0.60 -22.77 3.35
CA SER A 76 1.93 -22.43 3.87
C SER A 76 3.07 -23.08 3.07
N GLU A 77 2.86 -24.30 2.58
CA GLU A 77 3.77 -25.04 1.69
C GLU A 77 3.80 -24.52 0.25
N GLY A 78 2.93 -23.57 -0.08
CA GLY A 78 2.79 -23.02 -1.43
C GLY A 78 1.94 -23.90 -2.36
N SER A 79 1.73 -23.41 -3.57
CA SER A 79 0.96 -24.06 -4.62
C SER A 79 1.55 -23.72 -5.98
N LYS A 80 0.96 -24.24 -7.05
CA LYS A 80 1.30 -23.83 -8.42
C LYS A 80 1.06 -22.32 -8.71
N TYR A 81 0.30 -21.63 -7.87
CA TYR A 81 -0.06 -20.21 -8.06
C TYR A 81 0.48 -19.28 -6.97
N THR A 82 0.93 -19.83 -5.84
CA THR A 82 1.38 -19.06 -4.67
C THR A 82 2.69 -19.65 -4.16
N PRO A 83 3.73 -18.85 -3.91
CA PRO A 83 4.98 -19.37 -3.36
C PRO A 83 4.78 -19.87 -1.91
N PRO A 84 5.64 -20.77 -1.41
CA PRO A 84 5.68 -21.13 0.00
C PRO A 84 5.92 -19.90 0.90
N HIS A 85 5.35 -19.89 2.10
CA HIS A 85 5.46 -18.77 3.04
C HIS A 85 5.37 -19.19 4.51
N GLN A 86 5.89 -18.35 5.39
CA GLN A 86 5.92 -18.62 6.84
C GLN A 86 4.59 -18.34 7.56
N SER A 87 3.66 -17.65 6.89
CA SER A 87 2.33 -17.43 7.47
C SER A 87 1.50 -18.71 7.44
N VAL A 88 0.52 -18.81 8.34
CA VAL A 88 -0.49 -19.87 8.34
C VAL A 88 -1.31 -19.87 7.05
N GLU A 89 -1.91 -21.01 6.71
CA GLU A 89 -2.79 -21.08 5.55
C GLU A 89 -3.91 -20.04 5.65
N PHE A 90 -4.16 -19.31 4.55
CA PHE A 90 -5.27 -18.38 4.47
C PHE A 90 -5.92 -18.34 3.09
N LYS A 91 -7.05 -17.63 2.99
CA LYS A 91 -7.73 -17.35 1.73
C LYS A 91 -7.70 -15.86 1.46
N TRP A 92 -7.28 -15.50 0.26
CA TRP A 92 -7.29 -14.14 -0.23
C TRP A 92 -8.48 -13.92 -1.16
N LYS A 93 -9.06 -12.73 -1.06
CA LYS A 93 -10.21 -12.33 -1.87
C LYS A 93 -9.95 -10.95 -2.47
N ASP A 94 -9.87 -10.92 -3.78
CA ASP A 94 -9.59 -9.73 -4.58
C ASP A 94 -10.87 -9.27 -5.28
N TYR A 95 -11.46 -8.17 -4.81
CA TYR A 95 -12.72 -7.64 -5.34
C TYR A 95 -12.47 -6.66 -6.48
N CYS A 96 -13.27 -6.79 -7.53
CA CYS A 96 -13.28 -5.89 -8.68
C CYS A 96 -11.85 -5.54 -9.16
N PRO A 97 -10.99 -6.55 -9.41
CA PRO A 97 -9.55 -6.33 -9.64
C PRO A 97 -9.25 -5.42 -10.83
N VAL A 98 -10.14 -5.39 -11.82
CA VAL A 98 -10.03 -4.50 -12.97
C VAL A 98 -10.33 -3.06 -12.56
N VAL A 99 -11.38 -2.82 -11.77
CA VAL A 99 -11.76 -1.49 -11.25
C VAL A 99 -10.61 -0.88 -10.46
N PHE A 100 -10.06 -1.60 -9.47
CA PHE A 100 -8.97 -1.06 -8.65
C PHE A 100 -7.66 -0.90 -9.42
N ARG A 101 -7.44 -1.66 -10.50
CA ARG A 101 -6.32 -1.42 -11.42
C ARG A 101 -6.50 -0.14 -12.22
N THR A 102 -7.71 0.08 -12.74
CA THR A 102 -8.06 1.32 -13.46
C THR A 102 -7.99 2.53 -12.53
N LEU A 103 -8.47 2.43 -11.29
CA LEU A 103 -8.36 3.50 -10.30
C LEU A 103 -6.90 3.85 -10.00
N ARG A 104 -6.02 2.86 -9.79
CA ARG A 104 -4.58 3.12 -9.62
C ARG A 104 -4.00 3.89 -10.81
N LYS A 105 -4.34 3.49 -12.04
CA LYS A 105 -3.91 4.20 -13.25
C LYS A 105 -4.45 5.64 -13.31
N LEU A 106 -5.72 5.84 -12.96
CA LEU A 106 -6.38 7.15 -12.93
C LEU A 106 -5.70 8.12 -11.94
N PHE A 107 -5.26 7.60 -10.79
CA PHE A 107 -4.53 8.37 -9.78
C PHE A 107 -3.01 8.34 -9.96
N SER A 108 -2.52 7.87 -11.12
CA SER A 108 -1.09 7.77 -11.43
C SER A 108 -0.26 7.01 -10.38
N VAL A 109 -0.87 5.99 -9.79
CA VAL A 109 -0.22 5.08 -8.83
C VAL A 109 0.36 3.89 -9.58
N ASP A 110 1.69 3.89 -9.74
CA ASP A 110 2.40 2.76 -10.35
C ASP A 110 2.22 1.46 -9.52
N ALA A 111 2.18 0.33 -10.21
CA ALA A 111 1.97 -0.96 -9.56
C ALA A 111 3.14 -1.38 -8.67
N ALA A 112 4.38 -1.12 -9.08
CA ALA A 112 5.57 -1.43 -8.30
C ALA A 112 5.66 -0.51 -7.08
N ASP A 113 5.46 0.79 -7.27
CA ASP A 113 5.48 1.77 -6.18
C ASP A 113 4.37 1.49 -5.15
N TYR A 114 3.18 1.11 -5.60
CA TYR A 114 2.09 0.68 -4.72
C TYR A 114 2.47 -0.54 -3.88
N MET A 115 3.08 -1.55 -4.50
CA MET A 115 3.54 -2.75 -3.80
C MET A 115 4.65 -2.43 -2.80
N LEU A 116 5.64 -1.62 -3.15
CA LEU A 116 6.70 -1.22 -2.23
C LEU A 116 6.14 -0.42 -1.04
N SER A 117 5.21 0.51 -1.30
CA SER A 117 4.64 1.37 -0.26
C SER A 117 3.80 0.60 0.78
N ILE A 118 3.14 -0.48 0.37
CA ILE A 118 2.24 -1.25 1.25
C ILE A 118 2.89 -2.53 1.77
N CYS A 119 3.68 -3.21 0.94
CA CYS A 119 4.24 -4.52 1.25
C CYS A 119 5.68 -4.47 1.75
N GLY A 120 6.37 -3.34 1.63
CA GLY A 120 7.82 -3.27 1.90
C GLY A 120 8.66 -3.84 0.76
#